data_AF-A0A8F6NCI9-F1
#
_entry.id   AF-A0A8F6NCI9-F1
#
_cell.length_a   1.000
_cell.length_b   1.000
_cell.length_c   1.000
_cell.angle_alpha   90.00
_cell.angle_beta   90.00
_cell.angle_gamma   90.00
#
_symmetry.space_group_name_H-M   'P 1'
#
loop_
_entity.id
_entity.type
_entity.pdbx_description
1 polymer ?
#
loop_
_entity_poly.entity_id
_entity_poly.type
_entity_poly.pdbx_seq_one_letter_code
_entity_poly.pdbx_strand_id
1 'polypeptide(L)'
;MLYMKENGVLIKLDSWEQVYSRPNFIKDLDLKDKKLKALVGYYKNEPPRKCGIKSCHSSHMKGGIVITEDNFEASIGHMCGSKIFEEKFDVLIKQLEKEVDFEIYKEAVASRKARVFEYWNKAAALTSGKNGVLKLADKILSLRDPLVAGRFAATELARMAANQQTKVTKEVWVEKKKKELTEEEAKSGEKKYRLETVVCGQIKNTEVLLSVNNLNNIYKNDIEAVIHALERLDLQTATPRQIQNIGLAASVLDTRLDTAARLKDLATEFLTYDNLYPMYDKMYSMDTVSRKDLELYETLIKQF
;
A
#
# COMPACT_ATOMS: atom_id res chain seq x y z
N MET A 1 14.47 -14.56 0.59
CA MET A 1 15.80 -13.91 0.73
C MET A 1 16.62 -14.69 1.72
N LEU A 2 17.91 -14.88 1.46
CA LEU A 2 18.84 -15.64 2.28
C LEU A 2 20.21 -14.95 2.27
N TYR A 3 20.73 -14.66 3.44
CA TYR A 3 22.04 -14.04 3.62
C TYR A 3 22.84 -14.80 4.67
N MET A 4 24.16 -14.84 4.50
CA MET A 4 25.09 -15.45 5.45
C MET A 4 26.34 -14.60 5.64
N LYS A 5 26.94 -14.66 6.82
CA LYS A 5 28.24 -14.06 7.12
C LYS A 5 29.34 -15.04 6.75
N GLU A 6 30.20 -14.65 5.84
CA GLU A 6 31.43 -15.35 5.49
C GLU A 6 32.61 -14.42 5.76
N ASN A 7 33.54 -14.86 6.61
CA ASN A 7 34.70 -14.06 7.04
C ASN A 7 34.33 -12.66 7.58
N GLY A 8 33.19 -12.55 8.26
CA GLY A 8 32.67 -11.29 8.82
C GLY A 8 31.92 -10.41 7.81
N VAL A 9 31.87 -10.79 6.53
CA VAL A 9 31.16 -10.07 5.48
C VAL A 9 29.81 -10.74 5.21
N LEU A 10 28.75 -9.94 5.14
CA LEU A 10 27.42 -10.45 4.81
C LEU A 10 27.30 -10.63 3.30
N ILE A 11 26.99 -11.84 2.85
CA ILE A 11 26.79 -12.20 1.45
C ILE A 11 25.37 -12.70 1.23
N LYS A 12 24.82 -12.37 0.05
CA LYS A 12 23.55 -12.92 -0.42
C LYS A 12 23.81 -14.31 -0.99
N LEU A 13 23.00 -15.29 -0.61
CA LEU A 13 23.06 -16.63 -1.18
C LEU A 13 21.94 -16.79 -2.22
N ASP A 14 22.26 -17.46 -3.32
CA ASP A 14 21.31 -17.73 -4.40
C ASP A 14 20.42 -18.93 -4.07
N SER A 15 20.91 -19.85 -3.24
CA SER A 15 20.22 -21.10 -2.98
C SER A 15 20.53 -21.67 -1.57
N TRP A 16 19.60 -22.49 -1.06
CA TRP A 16 19.75 -23.15 0.24
C TRP A 16 20.73 -24.32 0.20
N GLU A 17 20.97 -24.89 -0.98
CA GLU A 17 21.96 -25.92 -1.21
C GLU A 17 23.35 -25.44 -0.76
N GLN A 18 23.66 -24.14 -0.92
CA GLN A 18 24.89 -23.53 -0.41
C GLN A 18 25.00 -23.57 1.12
N VAL A 19 23.88 -23.54 1.84
CA VAL A 19 23.84 -23.69 3.30
C VAL A 19 23.97 -25.17 3.67
N TYR A 20 23.24 -26.04 2.98
CA TYR A 20 23.24 -27.48 3.25
C TYR A 20 24.55 -28.18 2.91
N SER A 21 25.35 -27.62 1.99
CA SER A 21 26.68 -28.14 1.65
C SER A 21 27.76 -27.77 2.67
N ARG A 22 27.44 -26.97 3.69
CA ARG A 22 28.44 -26.53 4.68
C ARG A 22 28.82 -27.70 5.60
N PRO A 23 30.12 -27.94 5.85
CA PRO A 23 30.58 -29.12 6.59
C PRO A 23 29.96 -29.30 7.98
N ASN A 24 29.64 -28.20 8.66
CA ASN A 24 29.12 -28.22 10.03
C ASN A 24 27.59 -28.10 10.10
N PHE A 25 26.89 -28.06 8.95
CA PHE A 25 25.44 -27.89 8.93
C PHE A 25 24.72 -29.20 9.27
N ILE A 26 23.87 -29.14 10.29
CA ILE A 26 23.05 -30.24 10.77
C ILE A 26 21.58 -29.92 10.50
N LYS A 27 20.92 -30.76 9.70
CA LYS A 27 19.50 -30.63 9.35
C LYS A 27 18.54 -30.88 10.51
N ASP A 28 18.99 -31.61 11.52
CA ASP A 28 18.20 -32.04 12.66
C ASP A 28 19.03 -31.92 13.95
N LEU A 29 19.29 -30.68 14.36
CA LEU A 29 20.14 -30.37 15.49
C LEU A 29 19.37 -30.49 16.79
N ASP A 30 19.89 -31.32 17.70
CA ASP A 30 19.43 -31.40 19.09
C ASP A 30 20.11 -30.29 19.91
N LEU A 31 19.29 -29.41 20.51
CA LEU A 31 19.74 -28.23 21.26
C LEU A 31 19.72 -28.42 22.78
N LYS A 32 19.37 -29.60 23.29
CA LYS A 32 19.14 -29.84 24.73
C LYS A 32 20.28 -29.35 25.66
N ASP A 33 21.53 -29.43 25.20
CA ASP A 33 22.72 -29.01 25.94
C ASP A 33 23.60 -28.00 25.17
N LYS A 34 23.08 -27.43 24.08
CA LYS A 34 23.86 -26.54 23.20
C LYS A 34 23.58 -25.08 23.48
N LYS A 35 24.64 -24.27 23.62
CA LYS A 35 24.56 -22.82 23.75
C LYS A 35 24.72 -22.13 22.40
N LEU A 36 24.01 -21.01 22.22
CA LEU A 36 24.14 -20.15 21.04
C LEU A 36 25.47 -19.40 21.10
N LYS A 37 26.35 -19.65 20.12
CA LYS A 37 27.58 -18.88 19.91
C LYS A 37 27.29 -17.62 19.12
N ALA A 38 26.70 -17.75 17.94
CA ALA A 38 26.43 -16.65 17.03
C ALA A 38 25.26 -16.93 16.09
N LEU A 39 24.71 -15.87 15.50
CA LEU A 39 23.83 -15.94 14.34
C LEU A 39 24.65 -15.54 13.10
N VAL A 40 24.81 -16.46 12.16
CA VAL A 40 25.63 -16.25 10.95
C VAL A 40 24.82 -16.18 9.69
N GLY A 41 23.50 -16.33 9.75
CA GLY A 41 22.66 -16.18 8.58
C GLY A 41 21.25 -15.73 8.95
N TYR A 42 20.60 -15.10 7.98
CA TYR A 42 19.24 -14.61 8.08
C TYR A 42 18.47 -15.04 6.84
N TYR A 43 17.23 -15.50 7.05
CA TYR A 43 16.32 -15.79 5.97
C TYR A 43 14.93 -15.23 6.26
N LYS A 44 14.27 -14.78 5.19
CA LYS A 44 12.90 -14.25 5.21
C LYS A 44 12.23 -14.52 3.86
N ASN A 45 10.94 -14.79 3.89
CA ASN A 45 10.05 -15.04 2.73
C ASN A 45 10.19 -16.42 2.05
N GLU A 46 9.26 -16.65 1.11
CA GLU A 46 8.91 -17.92 0.46
C GLU A 46 9.97 -18.53 -0.48
N PRO A 47 9.98 -19.87 -0.61
CA PRO A 47 9.12 -20.80 0.10
C PRO A 47 9.50 -20.94 1.59
N PRO A 48 8.53 -21.22 2.48
CA PRO A 48 8.78 -21.39 3.91
C PRO A 48 9.79 -22.51 4.13
N ARG A 49 10.63 -22.39 5.17
CA ARG A 49 11.72 -23.35 5.41
C ARG A 49 11.53 -24.12 6.71
N LYS A 50 11.72 -25.44 6.63
CA LYS A 50 11.66 -26.31 7.81
C LYS A 50 12.73 -25.90 8.81
N CYS A 51 12.32 -25.82 10.07
CA CYS A 51 13.22 -25.62 11.19
C CYS A 51 14.19 -26.81 11.26
N GLY A 52 15.49 -26.52 11.37
CA GLY A 52 16.53 -27.52 11.54
C GLY A 52 16.69 -27.99 12.98
N ILE A 53 15.73 -27.67 13.85
CA ILE A 53 15.73 -28.06 15.27
C ILE A 53 14.80 -29.26 15.45
N LYS A 54 15.34 -30.29 16.11
CA LYS A 54 14.71 -31.61 16.35
C LYS A 54 13.35 -31.58 17.01
N SER A 55 13.09 -30.57 17.84
CA SER A 55 11.84 -30.42 18.57
C SER A 55 10.75 -29.67 17.79
N CYS A 56 11.03 -29.19 16.57
CA CYS A 56 10.10 -28.36 15.82
C CYS A 56 9.73 -28.92 14.46
N HIS A 57 10.68 -29.03 13.53
CA HIS A 57 10.46 -29.39 12.10
C HIS A 57 9.39 -28.59 11.32
N SER A 58 8.69 -27.64 11.95
CA SER A 58 7.71 -26.78 11.31
C SER A 58 8.35 -25.87 10.28
N SER A 59 7.58 -25.50 9.26
CA SER A 59 8.01 -24.52 8.27
C SER A 59 7.85 -23.10 8.80
N HIS A 60 8.91 -22.29 8.66
CA HIS A 60 8.94 -20.89 9.05
C HIS A 60 9.18 -19.97 7.86
N MET A 61 8.52 -18.81 7.91
CA MET A 61 8.68 -17.74 6.92
C MET A 61 9.92 -16.88 7.15
N LYS A 62 10.49 -16.91 8.36
CA LYS A 62 11.70 -16.18 8.71
C LYS A 62 12.44 -16.85 9.86
N GLY A 63 13.74 -16.59 9.95
CA GLY A 63 14.61 -17.13 10.98
C GLY A 63 16.07 -16.84 10.68
N GLY A 64 16.95 -17.62 11.29
CA GLY A 64 18.38 -17.49 11.05
C GLY A 64 19.11 -18.81 10.96
N ILE A 65 20.39 -18.72 10.64
CA ILE A 65 21.36 -19.81 10.73
C ILE A 65 22.19 -19.57 11.97
N VAL A 66 22.06 -20.46 12.95
CA VAL A 66 22.78 -20.36 14.22
C VAL A 66 24.05 -21.19 14.16
N ILE A 67 25.07 -20.74 14.88
CA ILE A 67 26.25 -21.52 15.25
C ILE A 67 26.19 -21.76 16.77
N THR A 68 26.37 -23.01 17.19
CA THR A 68 26.53 -23.37 18.61
C THR A 68 27.98 -23.25 19.08
N GLU A 69 28.23 -23.25 20.38
CA GLU A 69 29.61 -23.22 20.92
C GLU A 69 30.48 -24.37 20.40
N ASP A 70 29.89 -25.54 20.17
CA ASP A 70 30.53 -26.72 19.55
C ASP A 70 30.72 -26.60 18.02
N ASN A 71 30.50 -25.42 17.43
CA ASN A 71 30.61 -25.12 16.00
C ASN A 71 29.61 -25.84 15.07
N PHE A 72 28.50 -26.36 15.58
CA PHE A 72 27.42 -26.87 14.72
C PHE A 72 26.55 -25.75 14.18
N GLU A 73 26.15 -25.88 12.91
CA GLU A 73 25.27 -24.97 12.21
C GLU A 73 23.88 -25.58 12.04
N ALA A 74 22.82 -24.78 12.22
CA ALA A 74 21.46 -25.22 11.89
C ALA A 74 20.56 -24.04 11.51
N SER A 75 19.55 -24.31 10.68
CA SER A 75 18.47 -23.36 10.46
C SER A 75 17.52 -23.35 11.66
N ILE A 76 17.07 -22.18 12.08
CA ILE A 76 16.12 -22.04 13.17
C ILE A 76 15.08 -20.98 12.85
N GLY A 77 13.81 -21.32 13.03
CA GLY A 77 12.71 -20.37 12.90
C GLY A 77 12.78 -19.29 13.97
N HIS A 78 12.33 -18.07 13.64
CA HIS A 78 12.37 -16.94 14.57
C HIS A 78 11.72 -17.28 15.93
N MET A 79 10.49 -17.83 15.93
CA MET A 79 9.82 -18.20 17.18
C MET A 79 10.55 -19.30 17.98
N CYS A 80 11.20 -20.24 17.28
CA CYS A 80 11.98 -21.28 17.95
C CYS A 80 13.24 -20.69 18.59
N GLY A 81 13.95 -19.82 17.87
CA GLY A 81 15.14 -19.16 18.39
C GLY A 81 14.82 -18.28 19.60
N SER A 82 13.76 -17.46 19.53
CA SER A 82 13.32 -16.64 20.66
C SER A 82 12.91 -17.50 21.87
N LYS A 83 12.32 -18.69 21.65
CA LYS A 83 11.95 -19.59 22.75
C LYS A 83 13.16 -20.30 23.39
N ILE A 84 14.15 -20.68 22.59
CA ILE A 84 15.27 -21.53 23.03
C ILE A 84 16.43 -20.70 23.57
N PHE A 85 16.73 -19.58 22.92
CA PHE A 85 17.88 -18.73 23.22
C PHE A 85 17.47 -17.35 23.72
N GLU A 86 16.16 -17.12 23.89
CA GLU A 86 15.59 -15.96 24.58
C GLU A 86 16.08 -14.62 24.00
N GLU A 87 16.29 -13.64 24.87
CA GLU A 87 16.68 -12.27 24.52
C GLU A 87 17.95 -12.23 23.66
N LYS A 88 18.91 -13.13 23.91
CA LYS A 88 20.17 -13.19 23.14
C LYS A 88 19.89 -13.39 21.65
N PHE A 89 18.96 -14.28 21.30
CA PHE A 89 18.60 -14.52 19.91
C PHE A 89 17.85 -13.34 19.31
N ASP A 90 16.92 -12.75 20.05
CA ASP A 90 16.15 -11.60 19.55
C ASP A 90 17.03 -10.38 19.26
N VAL A 91 18.05 -10.13 20.08
CA VAL A 91 19.04 -9.08 19.83
C VAL A 91 19.85 -9.39 18.57
N LEU A 92 20.41 -10.59 18.47
CA LEU A 92 21.26 -10.99 17.34
C LEU A 92 20.49 -11.01 16.01
N ILE A 93 19.26 -11.52 15.99
CA ILE A 93 18.47 -11.59 14.76
C ILE A 93 18.02 -10.21 14.30
N LYS A 94 17.68 -9.30 15.23
CA LYS A 94 17.38 -7.89 14.90
C LYS A 94 18.60 -7.17 14.34
N GLN A 95 19.78 -7.42 14.90
CA GLN A 95 21.03 -6.86 14.37
C GLN A 95 21.28 -7.37 12.95
N LEU A 96 21.13 -8.68 12.74
CA LEU A 96 21.36 -9.26 11.41
C LEU A 96 20.32 -8.82 10.38
N GLU A 97 19.04 -8.68 10.77
CA GLU A 97 18.00 -8.11 9.90
C GLU A 97 18.37 -6.69 9.46
N LYS A 98 18.87 -5.83 10.37
CA LYS A 98 19.34 -4.48 10.01
C LYS A 98 20.54 -4.49 9.05
N GLU A 99 21.47 -5.43 9.22
CA GLU A 99 22.61 -5.58 8.30
C GLU A 99 22.13 -6.04 6.91
N VAL A 100 21.19 -6.99 6.84
CA VAL A 100 20.56 -7.43 5.59
C VAL A 100 19.82 -6.29 4.90
N ASP A 101 18.99 -5.55 5.64
CA ASP A 101 18.25 -4.40 5.12
C ASP A 101 19.22 -3.37 4.54
N PHE A 102 20.37 -3.14 5.21
CA PHE A 102 21.40 -2.25 4.71
C PHE A 102 22.04 -2.73 3.40
N GLU A 103 22.31 -4.03 3.23
CA GLU A 103 22.78 -4.59 1.95
C GLU A 103 21.75 -4.38 0.83
N ILE A 104 20.46 -4.65 1.12
CA ILE A 104 19.36 -4.42 0.18
C ILE A 104 19.29 -2.94 -0.21
N TYR A 105 19.43 -2.03 0.76
CA TYR A 105 19.42 -0.59 0.52
C TYR A 105 20.62 -0.13 -0.29
N LYS A 106 21.82 -0.66 -0.04
CA LYS A 106 23.00 -0.38 -0.88
C LYS A 106 22.77 -0.79 -2.32
N GLU A 107 22.30 -2.02 -2.55
CA GLU A 107 21.99 -2.54 -3.89
C GLU A 107 20.92 -1.68 -4.58
N ALA A 108 19.83 -1.35 -3.87
CA ALA A 108 18.76 -0.51 -4.39
C ALA A 108 19.27 0.88 -4.77
N VAL A 109 19.97 1.56 -3.87
CA VAL A 109 20.49 2.92 -4.13
C VAL A 109 21.47 2.92 -5.30
N ALA A 110 22.42 1.99 -5.33
CA ALA A 110 23.40 1.90 -6.43
C ALA A 110 22.72 1.63 -7.78
N SER A 111 21.84 0.63 -7.84
CA SER A 111 21.14 0.25 -9.07
C SER A 111 20.18 1.34 -9.57
N ARG A 112 19.47 2.02 -8.66
CA ARG A 112 18.52 3.08 -9.04
C ARG A 112 19.24 4.37 -9.44
N LYS A 113 20.31 4.73 -8.74
CA LYS A 113 21.13 5.90 -9.10
C LYS A 113 21.75 5.75 -10.49
N ALA A 114 22.23 4.55 -10.85
CA ALA A 114 22.75 4.28 -12.19
C ALA A 114 21.71 4.54 -13.31
N ARG A 115 20.42 4.46 -12.96
CA ARG A 115 19.29 4.64 -13.88
C ARG A 115 18.47 5.90 -13.59
N VAL A 116 19.04 6.88 -12.87
CA VAL A 116 18.30 8.07 -12.40
C VAL A 116 17.63 8.85 -13.54
N PHE A 117 18.26 8.91 -14.71
CA PHE A 117 17.69 9.55 -15.90
C PHE A 117 16.44 8.82 -16.42
N GLU A 118 16.43 7.48 -16.40
CA GLU A 118 15.23 6.71 -16.76
C GLU A 118 14.08 6.99 -15.79
N TYR A 119 14.39 7.12 -14.50
CA TYR A 119 13.39 7.45 -13.49
C TYR A 119 12.83 8.86 -13.67
N TRP A 120 13.66 9.84 -14.03
CA TRP A 120 13.18 11.17 -14.42
C TRP A 120 12.24 11.12 -15.63
N ASN A 121 12.56 10.34 -16.66
CA ASN A 121 11.68 10.19 -17.82
C ASN A 121 10.33 9.57 -17.44
N LYS A 122 10.33 8.54 -16.58
CA LYS A 122 9.09 7.94 -16.05
C LYS A 122 8.29 8.96 -15.22
N ALA A 123 8.94 9.74 -14.36
CA ALA A 123 8.28 10.77 -13.56
C ALA A 123 7.69 11.89 -14.45
N ALA A 124 8.41 12.34 -15.47
CA ALA A 124 7.94 13.33 -16.43
C ALA A 124 6.71 12.81 -17.21
N ALA A 125 6.70 11.53 -17.60
CA ALA A 125 5.55 10.91 -18.26
C ALA A 125 4.28 10.94 -17.37
N LEU A 126 4.43 10.79 -16.04
CA LEU A 126 3.32 10.87 -15.10
C LEU A 126 2.71 12.28 -15.02
N THR A 127 3.52 13.33 -15.10
CA THR A 127 3.05 14.73 -14.98
C THR A 127 2.67 15.38 -16.30
N SER A 128 3.10 14.81 -17.43
CA SER A 128 2.82 15.34 -18.76
C SER A 128 1.33 15.29 -19.16
N GLY A 129 0.96 16.20 -20.08
CA GLY A 129 -0.34 16.21 -20.73
C GLY A 129 -1.47 16.86 -19.91
N LYS A 130 -2.71 16.68 -20.40
CA LYS A 130 -3.93 17.20 -19.76
C LYS A 130 -4.28 16.45 -18.47
N ASN A 131 -3.94 15.16 -18.41
CA ASN A 131 -4.23 14.26 -17.29
C ASN A 131 -2.97 13.94 -16.47
N GLY A 132 -2.06 14.90 -16.33
CA GLY A 132 -0.88 14.75 -15.49
C GLY A 132 -1.26 14.57 -14.01
N VAL A 133 -0.52 13.74 -13.28
CA VAL A 133 -0.86 13.37 -11.88
C VAL A 133 -1.06 14.57 -10.95
N LEU A 134 -0.29 15.64 -11.11
CA LEU A 134 -0.44 16.85 -10.30
C LEU A 134 -1.76 17.59 -10.60
N LYS A 135 -2.13 17.70 -11.87
CA LYS A 135 -3.41 18.32 -12.28
C LYS A 135 -4.61 17.49 -11.81
N LEU A 136 -4.51 16.16 -11.91
CA LEU A 136 -5.55 15.26 -11.40
C LEU A 136 -5.66 15.37 -9.87
N ALA A 137 -4.53 15.47 -9.16
CA ALA A 137 -4.52 15.67 -7.72
C ALA A 137 -5.21 17.00 -7.34
N ASP A 138 -4.96 18.09 -8.06
CA ASP A 138 -5.63 19.38 -7.82
C ASP A 138 -7.14 19.28 -8.02
N LYS A 139 -7.60 18.63 -9.11
CA LYS A 139 -9.03 18.37 -9.34
C LYS A 139 -9.67 17.52 -8.23
N ILE A 140 -8.96 16.49 -7.76
CA ILE A 140 -9.40 15.66 -6.62
C ILE A 140 -9.49 16.49 -5.34
N LEU A 141 -8.54 17.40 -5.10
CA LEU A 141 -8.59 18.30 -3.96
C LEU A 141 -9.80 19.24 -4.04
N SER A 142 -10.10 19.80 -5.22
CA SER A 142 -11.31 20.60 -5.44
C SER A 142 -12.60 19.83 -5.12
N LEU A 143 -12.69 18.55 -5.48
CA LEU A 143 -13.84 17.70 -5.12
C LEU A 143 -13.98 17.46 -3.61
N ARG A 144 -12.87 17.54 -2.87
CA ARG A 144 -12.84 17.33 -1.42
C ARG A 144 -13.04 18.62 -0.64
N ASP A 145 -12.95 19.77 -1.28
CA ASP A 145 -13.14 21.07 -0.64
C ASP A 145 -14.64 21.44 -0.61
N PRO A 146 -15.25 21.52 0.59
CA PRO A 146 -16.66 21.92 0.73
C PRO A 146 -16.98 23.30 0.15
N LEU A 147 -16.01 24.19 0.04
CA LEU A 147 -16.20 25.53 -0.51
C LEU A 147 -16.21 25.53 -2.05
N VAL A 148 -15.66 24.50 -2.67
CA VAL A 148 -15.56 24.37 -4.14
C VAL A 148 -16.61 23.40 -4.67
N ALA A 149 -16.75 22.22 -4.07
CA ALA A 149 -17.69 21.19 -4.52
C ALA A 149 -19.06 21.25 -3.84
N GLY A 150 -19.23 22.10 -2.82
CA GLY A 150 -20.37 22.05 -1.91
C GLY A 150 -20.19 21.02 -0.79
N ARG A 151 -20.75 21.32 0.38
CA ARG A 151 -20.54 20.51 1.60
C ARG A 151 -21.11 19.11 1.45
N PHE A 152 -22.28 18.98 0.84
CA PHE A 152 -22.92 17.68 0.66
C PHE A 152 -22.06 16.75 -0.21
N ALA A 153 -21.69 17.19 -1.41
CA ALA A 153 -20.92 16.37 -2.35
C ALA A 153 -19.56 15.96 -1.78
N ALA A 154 -18.81 16.90 -1.19
CA ALA A 154 -17.50 16.62 -0.60
C ALA A 154 -17.59 15.57 0.51
N THR A 155 -18.61 15.67 1.38
CA THR A 155 -18.82 14.73 2.48
C THR A 155 -19.28 13.36 1.97
N GLU A 156 -20.24 13.33 1.05
CA GLU A 156 -20.82 12.08 0.55
C GLU A 156 -19.81 11.30 -0.31
N LEU A 157 -19.03 11.97 -1.16
CA LEU A 157 -17.96 11.34 -1.94
C LEU A 157 -16.87 10.75 -1.03
N ALA A 158 -16.48 11.47 0.02
CA ALA A 158 -15.53 10.96 1.01
C ALA A 158 -16.09 9.73 1.76
N ARG A 159 -17.38 9.77 2.14
CA ARG A 159 -18.08 8.64 2.76
C ARG A 159 -18.15 7.44 1.81
N MET A 160 -18.44 7.67 0.53
CA MET A 160 -18.48 6.62 -0.49
C MET A 160 -17.12 5.94 -0.64
N ALA A 161 -16.04 6.72 -0.74
CA ALA A 161 -14.68 6.18 -0.83
C ALA A 161 -14.29 5.36 0.41
N ALA A 162 -14.56 5.87 1.62
CA ALA A 162 -14.24 5.18 2.87
C ALA A 162 -14.95 3.83 3.00
N ASN A 163 -16.18 3.72 2.48
CA ASN A 163 -16.98 2.50 2.50
C ASN A 163 -16.84 1.64 1.24
N GLN A 164 -15.96 2.03 0.29
CA GLN A 164 -15.84 1.37 -1.03
C GLN A 164 -17.19 1.27 -1.76
N GLN A 165 -18.06 2.26 -1.54
CA GLN A 165 -19.38 2.32 -2.14
C GLN A 165 -19.28 3.00 -3.51
N THR A 166 -19.84 2.36 -4.53
CA THR A 166 -19.93 2.90 -5.90
C THR A 166 -21.34 3.28 -6.30
N LYS A 167 -22.36 2.60 -5.76
CA LYS A 167 -23.76 2.88 -6.08
C LYS A 167 -24.24 4.17 -5.40
N VAL A 168 -24.83 5.05 -6.18
CA VAL A 168 -25.52 6.24 -5.69
C VAL A 168 -27.01 5.96 -5.63
N THR A 169 -27.63 6.28 -4.51
CA THR A 169 -29.05 6.07 -4.26
C THR A 169 -29.74 7.37 -3.91
N LYS A 170 -31.00 7.50 -4.32
CA LYS A 170 -31.90 8.60 -3.95
C LYS A 170 -33.25 8.06 -3.49
N GLU A 171 -33.96 8.87 -2.72
CA GLU A 171 -35.33 8.55 -2.30
C GLU A 171 -36.31 9.10 -3.33
N VAL A 172 -37.27 8.26 -3.76
CA VAL A 172 -38.33 8.66 -4.69
C VAL A 172 -39.69 8.28 -4.12
N TRP A 173 -40.69 9.12 -4.40
CA TRP A 173 -42.08 8.82 -4.07
C TRP A 173 -42.65 7.83 -5.08
N VAL A 174 -42.99 6.64 -4.62
CA VAL A 174 -43.61 5.58 -5.43
C VAL A 174 -45.05 5.36 -4.95
N GLU A 175 -45.99 5.27 -5.88
CA GLU A 175 -47.39 4.98 -5.58
C GLU A 175 -47.51 3.60 -4.91
N LYS A 176 -48.15 3.55 -3.75
CA LYS A 176 -48.43 2.30 -3.02
C LYS A 176 -49.34 1.41 -3.85
N LYS A 177 -49.04 0.12 -3.92
CA LYS A 177 -49.93 -0.84 -4.60
C LYS A 177 -51.18 -1.04 -3.74
N LYS A 178 -52.33 -1.38 -4.35
CA LYS A 178 -53.61 -1.63 -3.62
C LYS A 178 -53.47 -2.58 -2.43
N LYS A 179 -52.61 -3.60 -2.53
CA LYS A 179 -52.32 -4.58 -1.48
C LYS A 179 -51.49 -4.05 -0.29
N GLU A 180 -50.96 -2.84 -0.40
CA GLU A 180 -50.09 -2.17 0.58
C GLU A 180 -50.80 -0.98 1.24
N LEU A 181 -52.05 -0.70 0.86
CA LEU A 181 -52.89 0.33 1.45
C LEU A 181 -53.52 -0.20 2.75
N THR A 182 -53.60 0.64 3.77
CA THR A 182 -54.44 0.34 4.94
C THR A 182 -55.94 0.40 4.56
N GLU A 183 -56.83 -0.16 5.38
CA GLU A 183 -58.27 -0.07 5.13
C GLU A 183 -58.78 1.37 5.03
N GLU A 184 -58.22 2.28 5.83
CA GLU A 184 -58.54 3.71 5.79
C GLU A 184 -58.02 4.37 4.51
N GLU A 185 -56.78 4.07 4.11
CA GLU A 185 -56.21 4.57 2.86
C GLU A 185 -56.99 4.07 1.63
N ALA A 186 -57.40 2.80 1.63
CA ALA A 186 -58.20 2.21 0.56
C ALA A 186 -59.60 2.83 0.46
N LYS A 187 -60.23 3.18 1.60
CA LYS A 187 -61.53 3.86 1.65
C LYS A 187 -61.48 5.30 1.15
N SER A 188 -60.34 5.99 1.31
CA SER A 188 -60.18 7.37 0.86
C SER A 188 -60.24 7.55 -0.67
N GLY A 189 -59.91 6.50 -1.43
CA GLY A 189 -59.85 6.55 -2.90
C GLY A 189 -58.69 7.39 -3.47
N GLU A 190 -57.91 8.05 -2.62
CA GLU A 190 -56.75 8.85 -3.02
C GLU A 190 -55.53 7.98 -3.31
N LYS A 191 -54.70 8.42 -4.27
CA LYS A 191 -53.38 7.82 -4.50
C LYS A 191 -52.49 8.10 -3.29
N LYS A 192 -51.97 7.05 -2.67
CA LYS A 192 -51.00 7.14 -1.57
C LYS A 192 -49.62 6.76 -2.06
N TYR A 193 -48.59 7.42 -1.54
CA TYR A 193 -47.20 7.22 -1.92
C TYR A 193 -46.38 6.75 -0.73
N ARG A 194 -45.25 6.10 -1.00
CA ARG A 194 -44.20 5.80 -0.04
C ARG A 194 -42.85 6.24 -0.58
N LEU A 195 -41.91 6.50 0.30
CA LEU A 195 -40.51 6.68 -0.08
C LEU A 195 -39.89 5.32 -0.36
N GLU A 196 -39.23 5.20 -1.50
CA GLU A 196 -38.42 4.03 -1.86
C GLU A 196 -37.01 4.49 -2.25
N THR A 197 -35.99 3.81 -1.72
CA THR A 197 -34.60 4.07 -2.06
C THR A 197 -34.25 3.37 -3.36
N VAL A 198 -34.01 4.15 -4.42
CA VAL A 198 -33.66 3.63 -5.75
C VAL A 198 -32.21 3.97 -6.09
N VAL A 199 -31.55 3.12 -6.89
CA VAL A 199 -30.23 3.39 -7.44
C VAL A 199 -30.37 4.36 -8.60
N CYS A 200 -29.79 5.56 -8.48
CA CYS A 200 -29.78 6.57 -9.55
C CYS A 200 -28.52 6.54 -10.41
N GLY A 201 -27.48 5.81 -10.00
CA GLY A 201 -26.29 5.61 -10.82
C GLY A 201 -25.14 4.97 -10.07
N GLN A 202 -23.96 5.01 -10.68
CA GLN A 202 -22.73 4.50 -10.09
C GLN A 202 -21.59 5.49 -10.35
N ILE A 203 -20.81 5.75 -9.30
CA ILE A 203 -19.53 6.46 -9.36
C ILE A 203 -18.44 5.41 -9.23
N LYS A 204 -17.67 5.20 -10.28
CA LYS A 204 -16.55 4.26 -10.32
C LYS A 204 -15.31 4.88 -9.69
N ASN A 205 -14.32 4.06 -9.33
CA ASN A 205 -12.97 4.47 -8.94
C ASN A 205 -12.91 5.44 -7.74
N THR A 206 -13.82 5.31 -6.76
CA THR A 206 -13.88 6.20 -5.58
C THR A 206 -12.64 6.09 -4.70
N GLU A 207 -11.84 5.03 -4.84
CA GLU A 207 -10.58 4.84 -4.12
C GLU A 207 -9.56 5.95 -4.37
N VAL A 208 -9.67 6.71 -5.46
CA VAL A 208 -8.76 7.85 -5.73
C VAL A 208 -8.94 8.99 -4.71
N LEU A 209 -10.04 9.00 -3.97
CA LEU A 209 -10.30 9.97 -2.90
C LEU A 209 -9.66 9.58 -1.56
N LEU A 210 -9.19 8.34 -1.41
CA LEU A 210 -8.57 7.87 -0.17
C LEU A 210 -7.26 8.61 0.11
N SER A 211 -7.01 8.95 1.37
CA SER A 211 -5.78 9.66 1.77
C SER A 211 -4.51 8.90 1.41
N VAL A 212 -4.54 7.57 1.49
CA VAL A 212 -3.42 6.68 1.09
C VAL A 212 -3.13 6.73 -0.42
N ASN A 213 -4.10 7.14 -1.23
CA ASN A 213 -3.99 7.25 -2.68
C ASN A 213 -3.79 8.70 -3.14
N ASN A 214 -3.36 9.60 -2.25
CA ASN A 214 -3.10 10.99 -2.62
C ASN A 214 -1.98 11.08 -3.66
N LEU A 215 -2.37 11.33 -4.92
CA LEU A 215 -1.48 11.41 -6.07
C LEU A 215 -0.37 12.46 -5.91
N ASN A 216 -0.67 13.62 -5.31
CA ASN A 216 0.33 14.66 -5.08
C ASN A 216 1.39 14.22 -4.09
N ASN A 217 1.01 13.56 -2.99
CA ASN A 217 1.95 13.06 -2.00
C ASN A 217 2.80 11.90 -2.55
N ILE A 218 2.17 10.95 -3.24
CA ILE A 218 2.89 9.84 -3.88
C ILE A 218 3.91 10.40 -4.88
N TYR A 219 3.52 11.35 -5.72
CA TYR A 219 4.43 11.94 -6.69
C TYR A 219 5.55 12.75 -6.02
N LYS A 220 5.23 13.74 -5.18
CA LYS A 220 6.22 14.66 -4.62
C LYS A 220 7.15 13.97 -3.61
N ASN A 221 6.59 13.18 -2.70
CA ASN A 221 7.35 12.63 -1.58
C ASN A 221 7.97 11.26 -1.90
N ASP A 222 7.23 10.39 -2.61
CA ASP A 222 7.66 9.01 -2.82
C ASP A 222 8.39 8.80 -4.16
N ILE A 223 8.27 9.74 -5.11
CA ILE A 223 8.90 9.64 -6.44
C ILE A 223 9.92 10.77 -6.62
N GLU A 224 9.46 12.02 -6.72
CA GLU A 224 10.30 13.18 -7.07
C GLU A 224 11.41 13.43 -6.04
N ALA A 225 11.07 13.47 -4.74
CA ALA A 225 12.05 13.64 -3.68
C ALA A 225 13.09 12.51 -3.63
N VAL A 226 12.67 11.27 -3.93
CA VAL A 226 13.56 10.10 -3.96
C VAL A 226 14.53 10.18 -5.13
N ILE A 227 14.04 10.52 -6.33
CA ILE A 227 14.87 10.69 -7.52
C ILE A 227 15.90 11.80 -7.30
N HIS A 228 15.48 12.95 -6.75
CA HIS A 228 16.40 14.02 -6.37
C HIS A 228 17.45 13.59 -5.33
N ALA A 229 17.04 12.81 -4.32
CA ALA A 229 17.97 12.32 -3.30
C ALA A 229 19.00 11.35 -3.90
N LEU A 230 18.57 10.46 -4.80
CA LEU A 230 19.45 9.56 -5.54
C LEU A 230 20.43 10.33 -6.43
N GLU A 231 19.97 11.35 -7.13
CA GLU A 231 20.79 12.21 -7.99
C GLU A 231 21.91 12.90 -7.20
N ARG A 232 21.57 13.49 -6.06
CA ARG A 232 22.49 14.27 -5.21
C ARG A 232 23.48 13.41 -4.41
N LEU A 233 23.16 12.15 -4.14
CA LEU A 233 24.04 11.29 -3.35
C LEU A 233 25.29 10.90 -4.14
N ASP A 234 26.49 11.19 -3.64
CA ASP A 234 27.72 10.61 -4.18
C ASP A 234 28.00 9.24 -3.53
N LEU A 235 28.01 8.16 -4.32
CA LEU A 235 28.22 6.81 -3.81
C LEU A 235 29.65 6.56 -3.30
N GLN A 236 30.64 7.32 -3.76
CA GLN A 236 32.03 7.13 -3.35
C GLN A 236 32.27 7.65 -1.93
N THR A 237 31.47 8.63 -1.50
CA THR A 237 31.62 9.30 -0.21
C THR A 237 30.41 9.12 0.72
N ALA A 238 29.37 8.42 0.26
CA ALA A 238 28.15 8.20 1.03
C ALA A 238 28.40 7.45 2.34
N THR A 239 27.95 8.04 3.45
CA THR A 239 27.92 7.37 4.75
C THR A 239 26.81 6.30 4.81
N PRO A 240 26.95 5.27 5.67
CA PRO A 240 25.89 4.28 5.88
C PRO A 240 24.54 4.90 6.23
N ARG A 241 24.54 5.97 7.02
CA ARG A 241 23.32 6.70 7.41
C ARG A 241 22.63 7.36 6.21
N GLN A 242 23.40 7.97 5.30
CA GLN A 242 22.83 8.56 4.08
C GLN A 242 22.17 7.50 3.20
N ILE A 243 22.82 6.35 3.03
CA ILE A 243 22.26 5.22 2.27
C ILE A 243 20.99 4.69 2.94
N GLN A 244 20.99 4.50 4.26
CA GLN A 244 19.81 4.03 4.99
C GLN A 244 18.62 5.00 4.87
N ASN A 245 18.87 6.31 4.95
CA ASN A 245 17.81 7.33 4.90
C ASN A 245 17.01 7.29 3.58
N ILE A 246 17.67 6.96 2.47
CA ILE A 246 17.00 6.92 1.15
C ILE A 246 16.71 5.49 0.68
N GLY A 247 17.39 4.49 1.24
CA GLY A 247 17.43 3.14 0.70
C GLY A 247 16.09 2.42 0.72
N LEU A 248 15.30 2.62 1.77
CA LEU A 248 13.94 2.09 1.82
C LEU A 248 13.06 2.69 0.73
N ALA A 249 13.13 4.01 0.53
CA ALA A 249 12.34 4.68 -0.50
C ALA A 249 12.81 4.29 -1.92
N ALA A 250 14.12 4.18 -2.12
CA ALA A 250 14.72 3.73 -3.37
C ALA A 250 14.35 2.28 -3.72
N SER A 251 14.25 1.39 -2.71
CA SER A 251 13.92 -0.02 -2.94
C SER A 251 12.47 -0.24 -3.40
N VAL A 252 11.56 0.69 -3.08
CA VAL A 252 10.15 0.64 -3.48
C VAL A 252 9.79 1.63 -4.60
N LEU A 253 10.77 2.35 -5.17
CA LEU A 253 10.53 3.41 -6.15
C LEU A 253 9.79 2.90 -7.40
N ASP A 254 10.14 1.72 -7.90
CA ASP A 254 9.46 1.10 -9.05
C ASP A 254 7.97 0.87 -8.73
N THR A 255 7.67 0.26 -7.57
CA THR A 255 6.30 0.05 -7.10
C THR A 255 5.53 1.37 -6.94
N ARG A 256 6.19 2.44 -6.51
CA ARG A 256 5.57 3.77 -6.36
C ARG A 256 5.22 4.38 -7.71
N LEU A 257 6.09 4.25 -8.71
CA LEU A 257 5.82 4.67 -10.08
C LEU A 257 4.64 3.89 -10.67
N ASP A 258 4.60 2.57 -10.51
CA ASP A 258 3.50 1.73 -10.99
C ASP A 258 2.18 2.09 -10.29
N THR A 259 2.24 2.35 -8.98
CA THR A 259 1.08 2.80 -8.20
C THR A 259 0.56 4.15 -8.70
N ALA A 260 1.45 5.11 -8.95
CA ALA A 260 1.10 6.42 -9.47
C ALA A 260 0.50 6.33 -10.89
N ALA A 261 1.05 5.46 -11.76
CA ALA A 261 0.52 5.23 -13.10
C ALA A 261 -0.90 4.66 -13.04
N ARG A 262 -1.11 3.61 -12.24
CA ARG A 262 -2.45 3.02 -12.04
C ARG A 262 -3.45 4.04 -11.49
N LEU A 263 -3.05 4.81 -10.48
CA LEU A 263 -3.93 5.83 -9.89
C LEU A 263 -4.22 6.98 -10.86
N LYS A 264 -3.28 7.33 -11.75
CA LYS A 264 -3.49 8.31 -12.83
C LYS A 264 -4.62 7.86 -13.76
N ASP A 265 -4.62 6.59 -14.15
CA ASP A 265 -5.65 6.03 -15.04
C ASP A 265 -7.02 6.01 -14.34
N LEU A 266 -7.07 5.54 -13.10
CA LEU A 266 -8.30 5.54 -12.30
C LEU A 266 -8.84 6.95 -12.08
N ALA A 267 -7.97 7.91 -11.76
CA ALA A 267 -8.35 9.30 -11.56
C ALA A 267 -8.84 9.96 -12.86
N THR A 268 -8.28 9.57 -14.01
CA THR A 268 -8.72 10.04 -15.32
C THR A 268 -10.15 9.57 -15.62
N GLU A 269 -10.47 8.31 -15.33
CA GLU A 269 -11.84 7.79 -15.48
C GLU A 269 -12.80 8.36 -14.44
N PHE A 270 -12.32 8.55 -13.20
CA PHE A 270 -13.10 9.11 -12.10
C PHE A 270 -13.55 10.54 -12.38
N LEU A 271 -12.62 11.38 -12.83
CA LEU A 271 -12.81 12.81 -13.08
C LEU A 271 -13.42 13.05 -14.47
N THR A 272 -14.60 12.51 -14.68
CA THR A 272 -15.42 12.79 -15.86
C THR A 272 -16.80 13.27 -15.42
N TYR A 273 -17.41 14.15 -16.21
CA TYR A 273 -18.78 14.60 -15.98
C TYR A 273 -19.74 13.42 -15.78
N ASP A 274 -19.75 12.46 -16.71
CA ASP A 274 -20.68 11.32 -16.69
C ASP A 274 -20.51 10.44 -15.44
N ASN A 275 -19.28 10.21 -14.99
CA ASN A 275 -19.03 9.38 -13.80
C ASN A 275 -19.46 10.08 -12.51
N LEU A 276 -19.42 11.41 -12.46
CA LEU A 276 -19.75 12.19 -11.26
C LEU A 276 -21.21 12.69 -11.24
N TYR A 277 -21.87 12.74 -12.40
CA TYR A 277 -23.27 13.18 -12.54
C TYR A 277 -24.27 12.46 -11.63
N PRO A 278 -24.15 11.15 -11.30
CA PRO A 278 -25.06 10.50 -10.37
C PRO A 278 -25.14 11.18 -8.98
N MET A 279 -24.05 11.81 -8.53
CA MET A 279 -24.06 12.60 -7.29
C MET A 279 -24.92 13.85 -7.43
N TYR A 280 -24.87 14.52 -8.58
CA TYR A 280 -25.71 15.67 -8.87
C TYR A 280 -27.19 15.26 -8.90
N ASP A 281 -27.55 14.17 -9.58
CA ASP A 281 -28.94 13.69 -9.62
C ASP A 281 -29.46 13.33 -8.23
N LYS A 282 -28.61 12.75 -7.37
CA LYS A 282 -28.94 12.55 -5.94
C LYS A 282 -29.20 13.88 -5.25
N MET A 283 -28.27 14.84 -5.34
CA MET A 283 -28.39 16.16 -4.71
C MET A 283 -29.63 16.92 -5.18
N TYR A 284 -29.93 16.89 -6.47
CA TYR A 284 -31.08 17.57 -7.08
C TYR A 284 -32.42 17.07 -6.51
N SER A 285 -32.49 15.79 -6.14
CA SER A 285 -33.70 15.20 -5.55
C SER A 285 -33.89 15.49 -4.06
N MET A 286 -32.94 16.14 -3.40
CA MET A 286 -32.95 16.36 -1.95
C MET A 286 -33.34 17.78 -1.58
N ASP A 287 -34.44 17.95 -0.86
CA ASP A 287 -34.88 19.26 -0.34
C ASP A 287 -33.92 19.86 0.70
N THR A 288 -33.06 19.02 1.30
CA THR A 288 -32.09 19.41 2.32
C THR A 288 -30.78 19.96 1.75
N VAL A 289 -30.52 19.79 0.45
CA VAL A 289 -29.33 20.32 -0.21
C VAL A 289 -29.60 21.75 -0.66
N SER A 290 -28.73 22.68 -0.27
CA SER A 290 -28.89 24.09 -0.67
C SER A 290 -28.69 24.26 -2.18
N ARG A 291 -29.40 25.21 -2.79
CA ARG A 291 -29.22 25.56 -4.21
C ARG A 291 -27.76 25.94 -4.52
N LYS A 292 -27.10 26.62 -3.60
CA LYS A 292 -25.68 26.99 -3.71
C LYS A 292 -24.77 25.75 -3.79
N ASP A 293 -24.99 24.75 -2.93
CA ASP A 293 -24.21 23.50 -2.97
C ASP A 293 -24.42 22.76 -4.31
N LEU A 294 -25.65 22.76 -4.83
CA LEU A 294 -25.98 22.18 -6.13
C LEU A 294 -25.25 22.90 -7.27
N GLU A 295 -25.30 24.24 -7.30
CA GLU A 295 -24.63 25.08 -8.32
C GLU A 295 -23.10 24.92 -8.28
N LEU A 296 -22.50 24.89 -7.09
CA LEU A 296 -21.07 24.67 -6.90
C LEU A 296 -20.64 23.32 -7.49
N TYR A 297 -21.36 22.25 -7.12
CA TYR A 297 -21.04 20.91 -7.62
C TYR A 297 -21.20 20.80 -9.13
N GLU A 298 -22.31 21.31 -9.68
CA GLU A 298 -22.57 21.28 -11.12
C GLU A 298 -21.52 22.03 -11.93
N THR A 299 -21.14 23.22 -11.45
CA THR A 299 -20.12 24.06 -12.09
C THR A 299 -18.77 23.36 -12.08
N LEU A 300 -18.42 22.67 -10.99
CA LEU A 300 -17.18 21.93 -10.88
C LEU A 300 -17.12 20.74 -11.84
N ILE A 301 -18.13 19.86 -11.83
CA ILE A 301 -18.08 18.64 -12.65
C ILE A 301 -18.15 18.92 -14.15
N LYS A 302 -18.71 20.05 -14.57
CA LYS A 302 -18.69 20.51 -15.98
C LYS A 302 -17.28 20.87 -16.49
N GLN A 303 -16.31 21.05 -15.59
CA GLN A 303 -14.91 21.31 -15.93
C GLN A 303 -14.07 20.04 -16.08
N PHE A 304 -14.66 18.87 -15.81
CA PHE A 304 -13.96 17.59 -15.75
C PHE A 304 -14.07 16.80 -17.05
#